data_AF-A0A0R2KQR1-F1
#
_entry.id   AF-A0A0R2KQR1-F1
#
_cell.length_a   1.000
_cell.length_b   1.000
_cell.length_c   1.000
_cell.angle_alpha   90.00
_cell.angle_beta   90.00
_cell.angle_gamma   90.00
#
_symmetry.space_group_name_H-M   'P 1'
#
loop_
_entity.id
_entity.type
_entity.pdbx_description
1 polymer ?
#
loop_
_entity_poly.entity_id
_entity_poly.type
_entity_poly.pdbx_seq_one_letter_code
_entity_poly.pdbx_strand_id
1 'polypeptide(L)'
;MLKEYKGKVTVKIDGLAASAGSVIAMAGDEVLASPVSLLMIHNPITQVYGNKELMKQVISMLDEVKESIINAYEIKTGLSRDKISNLMNNETWMNANKAIELGFVDGIIDRKSLENLEMPNVSDSFSQIKVMNSLVNKIAHKCKIERKENINKVKATDLFGRLDLIKNWRNK
;
A
#
# COMPACT_ATOMS: atom_id res chain seq x y z
N MET A 1 0.75 -17.09 -14.48
CA MET A 1 -0.40 -16.57 -13.71
C MET A 1 -0.11 -16.59 -12.21
N LEU A 2 -0.87 -15.89 -11.34
CA LEU A 2 -0.63 -15.90 -9.88
C LEU A 2 -0.70 -17.31 -9.28
N LYS A 3 -1.73 -18.11 -9.64
CA LYS A 3 -1.89 -19.49 -9.15
C LYS A 3 -0.86 -20.49 -9.68
N GLU A 4 -0.14 -20.16 -10.75
CA GLU A 4 0.93 -21.00 -11.32
C GLU A 4 2.31 -20.64 -10.76
N TYR A 5 2.39 -19.52 -10.02
CA TYR A 5 3.64 -19.08 -9.45
C TYR A 5 4.05 -20.06 -8.34
N LYS A 6 5.29 -20.57 -8.42
CA LYS A 6 5.78 -21.61 -7.50
C LYS A 6 6.05 -21.09 -6.08
N GLY A 7 6.22 -19.77 -5.93
CA GLY A 7 6.45 -19.14 -4.63
C GLY A 7 5.16 -18.70 -3.97
N LYS A 8 5.25 -18.33 -2.69
CA LYS A 8 4.10 -17.76 -1.95
C LYS A 8 3.75 -16.39 -2.52
N VAL A 9 2.47 -16.18 -2.85
CA VAL A 9 1.89 -14.90 -3.27
C VAL A 9 1.13 -14.27 -2.11
N THR A 10 1.65 -13.16 -1.58
CA THR A 10 0.93 -12.32 -0.62
C THR A 10 0.35 -11.11 -1.34
N VAL A 11 -0.98 -10.95 -1.31
CA VAL A 11 -1.69 -9.77 -1.78
C VAL A 11 -1.90 -8.81 -0.62
N LYS A 12 -1.56 -7.53 -0.81
CA LYS A 12 -1.79 -6.47 0.18
C LYS A 12 -2.79 -5.46 -0.35
N ILE A 13 -3.88 -5.25 0.37
CA ILE A 13 -4.93 -4.27 0.07
C ILE A 13 -4.64 -3.02 0.89
N ASP A 14 -3.90 -2.08 0.32
CA ASP A 14 -3.49 -0.86 1.04
C ASP A 14 -4.61 0.19 1.15
N GLY A 15 -5.53 0.21 0.18
CA GLY A 15 -6.64 1.17 0.12
C GLY A 15 -7.96 0.58 -0.35
N LEU A 16 -8.00 -0.01 -1.55
CA LEU A 16 -9.25 -0.53 -2.12
C LEU A 16 -9.01 -1.77 -2.98
N ALA A 17 -9.81 -2.81 -2.74
CA ALA A 17 -9.97 -3.92 -3.67
C ALA A 17 -11.47 -4.10 -3.98
N ALA A 18 -11.91 -3.62 -5.14
CA ALA A 18 -13.33 -3.63 -5.52
C ALA A 18 -13.55 -4.35 -6.85
N SER A 19 -14.70 -5.02 -6.98
CA SER A 19 -15.11 -5.71 -8.22
C SER A 19 -14.02 -6.68 -8.72
N ALA A 20 -13.58 -6.60 -9.98
CA ALA A 20 -12.52 -7.47 -10.50
C ALA A 20 -11.24 -7.47 -9.63
N GLY A 21 -10.90 -6.35 -8.98
CA GLY A 21 -9.77 -6.26 -8.07
C GLY A 21 -9.91 -7.16 -6.84
N SER A 22 -11.13 -7.36 -6.32
CA SER A 22 -11.35 -8.29 -5.21
C SER A 22 -11.21 -9.75 -5.66
N VAL A 23 -11.63 -10.09 -6.88
CA VAL A 23 -11.42 -11.44 -7.46
C VAL A 23 -9.93 -11.76 -7.59
N ILE A 24 -9.14 -10.81 -8.10
CA ILE A 24 -7.67 -10.97 -8.21
C ILE A 24 -7.05 -11.16 -6.84
N ALA A 25 -7.52 -10.43 -5.81
CA ALA A 25 -7.01 -10.59 -4.45
C ALA A 25 -7.18 -12.01 -3.92
N MET A 26 -8.29 -12.69 -4.24
CA MET A 26 -8.53 -14.08 -3.82
C MET A 26 -7.57 -15.10 -4.46
N ALA A 27 -6.85 -14.71 -5.51
CA ALA A 27 -5.87 -15.59 -6.13
C ALA A 27 -4.60 -15.76 -5.27
N GLY A 28 -4.32 -14.83 -4.35
CA GLY A 28 -3.19 -14.91 -3.41
C GLY A 28 -3.28 -16.10 -2.47
N ASP A 29 -2.13 -16.58 -2.01
CA ASP A 29 -2.04 -17.57 -0.93
C ASP A 29 -2.37 -16.92 0.43
N GLU A 30 -2.04 -15.64 0.56
CA GLU A 30 -2.31 -14.80 1.72
C GLU A 30 -2.79 -13.42 1.25
N VAL A 31 -3.81 -12.89 1.91
CA VAL A 31 -4.44 -11.60 1.64
C VAL A 31 -4.43 -10.79 2.92
N LEU A 32 -3.68 -9.69 2.91
CA LEU A 32 -3.58 -8.76 4.04
C LEU A 32 -4.23 -7.44 3.68
N ALA A 33 -4.90 -6.81 4.63
CA ALA A 33 -5.58 -5.54 4.41
C ALA A 33 -5.06 -4.44 5.34
N SER A 34 -4.91 -3.23 4.83
CA SER A 34 -4.66 -2.04 5.66
C SER A 34 -5.88 -1.81 6.57
N PRO A 35 -5.70 -1.32 7.83
CA PRO A 35 -6.83 -1.01 8.71
C PRO A 35 -7.84 -0.03 8.13
N VAL A 36 -7.41 0.81 7.17
CA VAL A 36 -8.22 1.83 6.51
C VAL A 36 -8.67 1.44 5.11
N SER A 37 -8.49 0.18 4.72
CA SER A 37 -8.88 -0.31 3.41
C SER A 37 -10.34 -0.74 3.33
N LEU A 38 -10.85 -0.78 2.11
CA LEU A 38 -12.16 -1.31 1.76
C LEU A 38 -12.02 -2.47 0.76
N LEU A 39 -12.91 -3.45 0.92
CA LEU A 39 -13.13 -4.52 -0.04
C LEU A 39 -14.58 -4.48 -0.51
N MET A 40 -14.81 -4.63 -1.82
CA MET A 40 -16.16 -4.66 -2.38
C MET A 40 -16.34 -5.80 -3.38
N ILE A 41 -17.49 -6.46 -3.27
CA ILE A 41 -17.95 -7.50 -4.20
C ILE A 41 -19.35 -7.17 -4.71
N HIS A 42 -19.58 -7.41 -6.00
CA HIS A 42 -20.87 -7.19 -6.65
C HIS A 42 -21.02 -8.11 -7.86
N ASN A 43 -22.23 -8.21 -8.40
CA ASN A 43 -22.50 -9.02 -9.61
C ASN A 43 -21.71 -8.51 -10.82
N PRO A 44 -21.34 -9.36 -11.79
CA PRO A 44 -20.73 -8.88 -13.03
C PRO A 44 -21.68 -7.94 -13.78
N ILE A 45 -21.14 -6.85 -14.31
CA ILE A 45 -21.89 -5.83 -15.04
C ILE A 45 -21.28 -5.67 -16.43
N THR A 46 -22.12 -5.49 -17.43
CA THR A 46 -21.72 -5.11 -18.78
C THR A 46 -22.73 -4.14 -19.37
N GLN A 47 -22.37 -3.51 -20.49
CA GLN A 47 -23.27 -2.70 -21.30
C GLN A 47 -23.34 -3.30 -22.69
N VAL A 48 -24.56 -3.57 -23.17
CA VAL A 48 -24.80 -4.13 -24.51
C VAL A 48 -25.96 -3.42 -25.19
N TYR A 49 -25.89 -3.30 -26.50
CA TYR A 49 -26.95 -2.81 -27.36
C TYR A 49 -27.21 -3.83 -28.48
N GLY A 50 -28.48 -4.18 -28.71
CA GLY A 50 -28.85 -5.11 -29.77
C GLY A 50 -30.27 -5.65 -29.61
N ASN A 51 -30.57 -6.70 -30.36
CA ASN A 51 -31.89 -7.32 -30.35
C ASN A 51 -32.10 -8.22 -29.12
N LYS A 52 -33.35 -8.70 -28.96
CA LYS A 52 -33.77 -9.56 -27.84
C LYS A 52 -32.92 -10.82 -27.69
N GLU A 53 -32.53 -11.46 -28.78
CA GLU A 53 -31.78 -12.72 -28.72
C GLU A 53 -30.34 -12.49 -28.25
N LEU A 54 -29.71 -11.38 -28.67
CA LEU A 54 -28.41 -10.98 -28.13
C LEU A 54 -28.49 -10.67 -26.63
N MET A 55 -29.55 -9.97 -26.18
CA MET A 55 -29.71 -9.68 -24.74
C MET A 55 -29.81 -10.95 -23.89
N LYS A 56 -30.55 -11.97 -24.35
CA LYS A 56 -30.62 -13.27 -23.65
C LYS A 56 -29.26 -13.96 -23.58
N GLN A 57 -28.51 -13.96 -24.69
CA GLN A 57 -27.16 -14.54 -24.73
C GLN A 57 -26.22 -13.85 -23.72
N VAL A 58 -26.32 -12.52 -23.61
CA VAL A 58 -25.52 -11.73 -22.66
C VAL A 58 -25.93 -12.02 -21.22
N ILE A 59 -27.22 -12.20 -20.93
CA ILE A 59 -27.69 -12.62 -19.59
C ILE A 59 -27.06 -13.97 -19.22
N SER A 60 -27.17 -14.98 -20.10
CA SER A 60 -26.57 -16.30 -19.85
C SER A 60 -25.05 -16.21 -19.68
N MET A 61 -24.37 -15.36 -20.46
CA MET A 61 -22.94 -15.12 -20.28
C MET A 61 -22.61 -14.50 -18.92
N LEU A 62 -23.38 -13.52 -18.45
CA LEU A 62 -23.18 -12.91 -17.13
C LEU A 62 -23.41 -13.91 -15.99
N ASP A 63 -24.37 -14.82 -16.14
CA ASP A 63 -24.61 -15.90 -15.18
C ASP A 63 -23.38 -16.81 -15.06
N GLU A 64 -22.80 -17.25 -16.19
CA GLU A 64 -21.57 -18.07 -16.20
C GLU A 64 -20.37 -17.33 -15.59
N VAL A 65 -20.22 -16.03 -15.88
CA VAL A 65 -19.17 -15.19 -15.26
C VAL A 65 -19.39 -15.10 -13.75
N LYS A 66 -20.64 -14.94 -13.30
CA LYS A 66 -20.97 -14.90 -11.87
C LYS A 66 -20.60 -16.22 -11.18
N GLU A 67 -20.91 -17.37 -11.79
CA GLU A 67 -20.54 -18.67 -11.24
C GLU A 67 -19.02 -18.83 -11.11
N SER A 68 -18.25 -18.36 -12.09
CA SER A 68 -16.79 -18.35 -12.04
C SER A 68 -16.25 -17.49 -10.89
N ILE A 69 -16.84 -16.31 -10.68
CA ILE A 69 -16.47 -15.41 -9.58
C ILE A 69 -16.81 -16.03 -8.22
N ILE A 70 -17.99 -16.65 -8.08
CA ILE A 70 -18.40 -17.35 -6.85
C ILE A 70 -17.38 -18.44 -6.50
N ASN A 71 -16.88 -19.20 -7.47
CA ASN A 71 -15.85 -20.22 -7.22
C ASN A 71 -14.61 -19.62 -6.55
N ALA A 72 -14.12 -18.47 -7.02
CA ALA A 72 -12.95 -17.82 -6.43
C ALA A 72 -13.20 -17.38 -4.98
N TYR A 73 -14.38 -16.82 -4.71
CA TYR A 73 -14.76 -16.40 -3.36
C TYR A 73 -15.02 -17.60 -2.42
N GLU A 74 -15.66 -18.66 -2.90
CA GLU A 74 -15.93 -19.87 -2.12
C GLU A 74 -14.62 -20.54 -1.70
N ILE A 75 -13.67 -20.70 -2.63
CA ILE A 75 -12.35 -21.26 -2.34
C ILE A 75 -11.61 -20.43 -1.27
N LYS A 76 -11.70 -19.10 -1.33
CA LYS A 76 -10.99 -18.24 -0.38
C LYS A 76 -11.67 -18.16 0.99
N THR A 77 -12.98 -18.04 1.02
CA THR A 77 -13.74 -17.71 2.23
C THR A 77 -14.29 -18.93 2.97
N GLY A 78 -14.52 -20.04 2.26
CA GLY A 78 -15.26 -21.21 2.78
C GLY A 78 -16.75 -20.95 3.03
N LEU A 79 -17.29 -19.79 2.64
CA LEU A 79 -18.71 -19.48 2.75
C LEU A 79 -19.52 -20.28 1.72
N SER A 80 -20.79 -20.55 2.03
CA SER A 80 -21.69 -21.19 1.06
C SER A 80 -21.92 -20.30 -0.16
N ARG A 81 -22.10 -20.92 -1.32
CA ARG A 81 -22.42 -20.23 -2.59
C ARG A 81 -23.61 -19.28 -2.46
N ASP A 82 -24.68 -19.70 -1.78
CA ASP A 82 -25.85 -18.85 -1.54
C ASP A 82 -25.51 -17.59 -0.74
N LYS A 83 -24.64 -17.73 0.27
CA LYS A 83 -24.20 -16.58 1.07
C LYS A 83 -23.39 -15.61 0.21
N ILE A 84 -22.45 -16.11 -0.59
CA ILE A 84 -21.63 -15.30 -1.50
C ILE A 84 -22.50 -14.60 -2.54
N SER A 85 -23.41 -15.35 -3.18
CA SER A 85 -24.35 -14.81 -4.17
C SER A 85 -25.20 -13.68 -3.59
N ASN A 86 -25.69 -13.84 -2.34
CA ASN A 86 -26.43 -12.78 -1.64
C ASN A 86 -25.56 -11.55 -1.35
N LEU A 87 -24.29 -11.71 -0.98
CA LEU A 87 -23.38 -10.58 -0.80
C LEU A 87 -23.12 -9.84 -2.12
N MET A 88 -22.95 -10.57 -3.23
CA MET A 88 -22.79 -9.98 -4.57
C MET A 88 -24.05 -9.25 -5.05
N ASN A 89 -25.23 -9.81 -4.80
CA ASN A 89 -26.51 -9.18 -5.14
C ASN A 89 -26.72 -7.84 -4.42
N ASN A 90 -26.20 -7.71 -3.21
CA ASN A 90 -26.35 -6.51 -2.39
C ASN A 90 -25.27 -5.45 -2.63
N GLU A 91 -24.33 -5.66 -3.56
CA GLU A 91 -23.14 -4.82 -3.71
C GLU A 91 -22.47 -4.56 -2.34
N THR A 92 -21.86 -5.61 -1.78
CA THR A 92 -21.39 -5.54 -0.40
C THR A 92 -20.04 -4.84 -0.30
N TRP A 93 -20.01 -3.77 0.49
CA TRP A 93 -18.80 -3.08 0.94
C TRP A 93 -18.39 -3.56 2.34
N MET A 94 -17.10 -3.85 2.51
CA MET A 94 -16.52 -4.37 3.74
C MET A 94 -15.30 -3.56 4.13
N ASN A 95 -15.20 -3.19 5.41
CA ASN A 95 -13.93 -2.76 5.98
C ASN A 95 -13.04 -3.98 6.26
N ALA A 96 -11.77 -3.74 6.59
CA ALA A 96 -10.79 -4.81 6.79
C ALA A 96 -11.23 -5.86 7.84
N ASN A 97 -11.83 -5.43 8.97
CA ASN A 97 -12.30 -6.36 10.00
C ASN A 97 -13.45 -7.24 9.52
N LYS A 98 -14.42 -6.66 8.80
CA LYS A 98 -15.54 -7.43 8.25
C LYS A 98 -15.08 -8.39 7.16
N ALA A 99 -14.11 -7.97 6.34
CA ALA A 99 -13.52 -8.82 5.33
C ALA A 99 -12.76 -10.02 5.97
N ILE A 100 -12.12 -9.82 7.13
CA ILE A 100 -11.53 -10.92 7.92
C ILE A 100 -12.60 -11.84 8.48
N GLU A 101 -13.65 -11.28 9.11
CA GLU A 101 -14.75 -12.07 9.68
C GLU A 101 -15.42 -12.98 8.64
N LEU A 102 -15.53 -12.50 7.40
CA LEU A 102 -16.11 -13.23 6.27
C LEU A 102 -15.08 -14.06 5.47
N GLY A 103 -13.80 -14.09 5.88
CA GLY A 103 -12.76 -14.91 5.26
C GLY A 103 -12.18 -14.40 3.93
N PHE A 104 -12.51 -13.18 3.52
CA PHE A 104 -11.93 -12.57 2.30
C PHE A 104 -10.47 -12.12 2.53
N VAL A 105 -10.12 -11.82 3.77
CA VAL A 105 -8.81 -11.31 4.19
C VAL A 105 -8.30 -12.17 5.36
N ASP A 106 -7.02 -12.51 5.36
CA ASP A 106 -6.42 -13.35 6.41
C ASP A 106 -5.90 -12.54 7.60
N GLY A 107 -5.61 -11.25 7.39
CA GLY A 107 -5.09 -10.40 8.46
C GLY A 107 -4.93 -8.94 8.09
N ILE A 108 -4.51 -8.17 9.08
CA ILE A 108 -4.21 -6.74 8.93
C ILE A 108 -2.72 -6.54 8.65
N ILE A 109 -2.40 -5.62 7.75
CA ILE A 109 -1.00 -5.22 7.50
C ILE A 109 -0.45 -4.57 8.77
N ASP A 110 0.51 -5.24 9.42
CA ASP A 110 1.19 -4.69 10.59
C ASP A 110 2.13 -3.55 10.20
N ARG A 111 1.83 -2.34 10.67
CA ARG A 111 2.61 -1.14 10.39
C ARG A 111 4.01 -1.21 11.01
N LYS A 112 4.23 -2.00 12.07
CA LYS A 112 5.57 -2.19 12.67
C LYS A 112 6.56 -2.89 11.73
N SER A 113 6.06 -3.71 10.80
CA SER A 113 6.92 -4.33 9.78
C SER A 113 7.48 -3.33 8.75
N LEU A 114 6.89 -2.13 8.66
CA LEU A 114 7.36 -1.03 7.82
C LEU A 114 8.36 -0.12 8.52
N GLU A 115 8.46 -0.16 9.86
CA GLU A 115 9.48 0.58 10.62
C GLU A 115 10.88 -0.05 10.48
N ASN A 116 10.93 -1.36 10.16
CA ASN A 116 12.17 -2.11 9.93
C ASN A 116 12.59 -2.19 8.46
N LEU A 117 11.80 -1.64 7.54
CA LEU A 117 12.31 -1.36 6.21
C LEU A 117 13.21 -0.14 6.36
N GLU A 118 14.50 -0.29 6.06
CA GLU A 118 15.35 0.87 5.79
C GLU A 118 14.66 1.65 4.67
N MET A 119 13.93 2.71 5.05
CA MET A 119 13.47 3.67 4.08
C MET A 119 14.74 4.15 3.38
N PRO A 120 14.85 4.03 2.03
CA PRO A 120 15.96 4.67 1.35
C PRO A 120 15.95 6.13 1.81
N ASN A 121 17.08 6.62 2.28
CA ASN A 121 17.18 7.93 2.90
C ASN A 121 16.98 9.01 1.82
N VAL A 122 15.72 9.25 1.42
CA VAL A 122 15.37 10.24 0.38
C VAL A 122 15.64 11.66 0.89
N SER A 123 15.93 11.83 2.18
CA SER A 123 16.37 13.12 2.73
C SER A 123 17.68 13.60 2.10
N ASP A 124 18.50 12.68 1.58
CA ASP A 124 19.73 13.03 0.87
C ASP A 124 19.50 13.55 -0.56
N SER A 125 18.34 13.27 -1.17
CA SER A 125 17.99 13.74 -2.52
C SER A 125 17.44 15.17 -2.54
N PHE A 126 16.94 15.66 -1.39
CA PHE A 126 16.39 17.03 -1.27
C PHE A 126 17.01 17.84 -0.12
N SER A 127 18.15 17.41 0.41
CA SER A 127 18.87 18.17 1.44
C SER A 127 19.30 19.52 0.89
N GLN A 128 18.62 20.58 1.33
CA GLN A 128 18.96 21.97 1.01
C GLN A 128 20.42 22.29 1.35
N ILE A 129 20.96 21.64 2.39
CA ILE A 129 22.36 21.76 2.81
C ILE A 129 23.32 21.11 1.80
N LYS A 130 23.02 19.91 1.29
CA LYS A 130 23.85 19.27 0.24
C LYS A 130 23.82 20.05 -1.07
N VAL A 131 22.64 20.53 -1.47
CA VAL A 131 22.49 21.39 -2.67
C VAL A 131 23.28 22.69 -2.48
N MET A 132 23.14 23.36 -1.34
CA MET A 132 23.88 24.58 -1.03
C MET A 132 25.39 24.34 -1.02
N ASN A 133 25.87 23.28 -0.38
CA ASN A 133 27.30 22.95 -0.34
C ASN A 133 27.86 22.62 -1.73
N SER A 134 27.10 21.92 -2.57
CA SER A 134 27.45 21.63 -3.96
C SER A 134 27.56 22.92 -4.79
N LEU A 135 26.61 23.84 -4.63
CA LEU A 135 26.63 25.15 -5.30
C LEU A 135 27.78 26.03 -4.82
N VAL A 136 27.98 26.14 -3.50
CA VAL A 136 29.09 26.90 -2.90
C VAL A 136 30.43 26.37 -3.36
N ASN A 137 30.63 25.05 -3.41
CA ASN A 137 31.87 24.45 -3.90
C ASN A 137 32.09 24.72 -5.40
N LYS A 138 31.04 24.62 -6.23
CA LYS A 138 31.13 24.94 -7.67
C LYS A 138 31.44 26.43 -7.91
N ILE A 139 30.84 27.32 -7.13
CA ILE A 139 31.10 28.77 -7.20
C ILE A 139 32.53 29.06 -6.75
N ALA A 140 32.97 28.52 -5.61
CA ALA A 140 34.33 28.71 -5.11
C ALA A 140 35.39 28.22 -6.11
N HIS A 141 35.15 27.06 -6.74
CA HIS A 141 36.02 26.52 -7.79
C HIS A 141 36.04 27.39 -9.05
N LYS A 142 34.87 27.86 -9.52
CA LYS A 142 34.77 28.71 -10.71
C LYS A 142 35.35 30.13 -10.48
N CYS A 143 35.25 30.63 -9.26
CA CYS A 143 35.72 31.96 -8.87
C CYS A 143 37.15 31.97 -8.30
N LYS A 144 37.86 30.84 -8.25
CA LYS A 144 39.21 30.69 -7.67
C LYS A 144 39.35 31.34 -6.28
N ILE A 145 38.29 31.26 -5.48
CA ILE A 145 38.31 31.80 -4.12
C ILE A 145 39.09 30.82 -3.25
N GLU A 146 40.29 31.19 -2.82
CA GLU A 146 41.05 30.41 -1.84
C GLU A 146 40.26 30.38 -0.53
N ARG A 147 39.88 29.17 -0.13
CA ARG A 147 39.18 28.95 1.12
C ARG A 147 40.20 29.16 2.23
N LYS A 148 40.13 30.28 2.95
CA LYS A 148 40.84 30.41 4.23
C LYS A 148 40.35 29.26 5.12
N GLU A 149 41.23 28.31 5.43
CA GLU A 149 40.94 27.32 6.45
C GLU A 149 40.67 28.07 7.75
N ASN A 150 39.43 28.01 8.22
CA ASN A 150 39.08 28.60 9.50
C ASN A 150 39.75 27.73 10.58
N ILE A 151 40.83 28.25 11.15
CA ILE A 151 41.72 27.58 12.12
C ILE A 151 40.99 27.18 13.41
N ASN A 152 39.79 27.72 13.68
CA ASN A 152 39.02 27.38 14.88
C ASN A 152 37.96 26.30 14.60
N LYS A 153 38.40 25.07 14.35
CA LYS A 153 37.52 23.88 14.40
C LYS A 153 37.21 23.55 15.87
N VAL A 154 36.14 24.12 16.42
CA VAL A 154 35.60 23.66 17.71
C VAL A 154 34.87 22.33 17.48
N LYS A 155 35.20 21.31 18.28
CA LYS A 155 34.57 20.00 18.14
C LYS A 155 33.08 20.12 18.49
N ALA A 156 32.23 19.41 17.75
CA ALA A 156 30.78 19.41 18.01
C ALA A 156 30.45 19.01 19.46
N THR A 157 31.26 18.11 20.04
CA THR A 157 31.17 17.67 21.44
C THR A 157 31.26 18.83 22.44
N ASP A 158 32.11 19.82 22.17
CA ASP A 158 32.32 20.97 23.06
C ASP A 158 31.12 21.94 23.00
N LEU A 159 30.45 22.01 21.84
CA LEU A 159 29.22 22.78 21.67
C LEU A 159 28.04 22.12 22.40
N PHE A 160 27.93 20.80 22.36
CA PHE A 160 26.91 20.07 23.11
C PHE A 160 27.10 20.23 24.62
N GLY A 161 28.34 20.15 25.12
CA GLY A 161 28.63 20.41 26.53
C GLY A 161 28.24 21.83 26.97
N ARG A 162 28.50 22.85 26.14
CA ARG A 162 28.04 24.22 26.39
C ARG A 162 26.52 24.36 26.37
N LEU A 163 25.86 23.68 25.45
CA LEU A 163 24.40 23.71 25.35
C LEU A 163 23.74 23.10 26.59
N ASP A 164 24.29 21.99 27.10
CA ASP A 164 23.77 21.34 28.31
C ASP A 164 23.98 22.18 29.55
N LEU A 165 25.10 22.90 29.65
CA LEU A 165 25.33 23.89 30.71
C LEU A 165 24.28 25.01 30.69
N ILE A 166 23.91 25.52 29.51
CA ILE A 166 22.88 26.56 29.37
C ILE A 166 21.51 26.02 29.76
N LYS A 167 21.16 24.81 29.30
CA LYS A 167 19.87 24.17 29.61
C LYS A 167 19.67 23.93 31.09
N ASN A 168 20.76 23.60 31.80
CA ASN A 168 20.71 23.21 33.21
C ASN A 168 21.12 24.34 34.17
N TRP A 169 21.37 25.55 33.67
CA TRP A 169 21.89 26.68 34.47
C TRP A 169 20.96 27.14 35.60
N ARG A 170 19.65 26.88 35.51
CA ARG A 170 18.65 27.23 36.55
C ARG A 170 18.36 26.14 37.57
N ASN A 171 18.99 24.95 37.46
CA ASN A 171 18.72 23.80 38.34
C ASN A 171 19.77 23.66 39.48
N LYS A 172 20.26 24.77 40.04
CA LYS A 172 21.10 24.79 41.25
C LYS A 172 20.54 25.77 42.27
#